data_AF-A0A0C2IZR2-F1
#
_entry.id   AF-A0A0C2IZR2-F1
#
_cell.length_a   1.000
_cell.length_b   1.000
_cell.length_c   1.000
_cell.angle_alpha   90.00
_cell.angle_beta   90.00
_cell.angle_gamma   90.00
#
_symmetry.space_group_name_H-M   'P 1'
#
loop_
_entity.id
_entity.type
_entity.pdbx_description
1 polymer ?
#
loop_
_entity_poly.entity_id
_entity_poly.type
_entity_poly.pdbx_seq_one_letter_code
_entity_poly.pdbx_strand_id
1 'polypeptide(L)'
;MPTNIRQSKSYIDVGSIYVNLMHIAEIMKTLNEWEEAGDAYFSAAVTVDRHKIPYISGIKTYELSIECFLRIRSTKAYRSFQKVIDNYLQENKILEAIQHCIDYGYLCKKVFEDRYKSEEFYQKADELRIHHNIPHTCAITEFDRNKRKVLDNALDDWQNFFVNEQHGACTERAIKSVCGKCVEAFENLNAFIIALFSFDVATKANDWDDMKQSAMLTVYLNDGCMETYEAFGLHSQPASIDK
;
A
#
# COMPACT_ATOMS: atom_id res chain seq x y z
N MET A 1 -20.70 31.54 48.61
CA MET A 1 -19.48 31.13 47.88
C MET A 1 -19.92 30.29 46.69
N PRO A 2 -19.65 30.69 45.44
CA PRO A 2 -20.10 29.91 44.28
C PRO A 2 -19.22 28.67 44.13
N THR A 3 -19.83 27.51 44.28
CA THR A 3 -19.24 26.21 43.98
C THR A 3 -18.95 26.16 42.48
N ASN A 4 -17.67 26.28 42.14
CA ASN A 4 -17.19 26.09 40.77
C ASN A 4 -17.31 24.59 40.44
N ILE A 5 -18.48 24.19 39.95
CA ILE A 5 -18.71 22.87 39.37
C ILE A 5 -17.87 22.84 38.09
N ARG A 6 -16.61 22.44 38.23
CA ARG A 6 -15.79 21.98 37.09
C ARG A 6 -16.57 20.83 36.48
N GLN A 7 -17.28 21.11 35.40
CA GLN A 7 -17.74 20.09 34.47
C GLN A 7 -16.50 19.27 34.10
N SER A 8 -16.36 18.10 34.69
CA SER A 8 -15.45 17.08 34.19
C SER A 8 -15.97 16.76 32.80
N LYS A 9 -15.40 17.41 31.77
CA LYS A 9 -15.52 16.92 30.41
C LYS A 9 -15.17 15.44 30.51
N SER A 10 -16.17 14.58 30.36
CA SER A 10 -15.94 13.14 30.30
C SER A 10 -14.96 12.98 29.17
N TYR A 11 -13.72 12.68 29.52
CA TYR A 11 -12.68 12.38 28.56
C TYR A 11 -13.16 11.11 27.89
N ILE A 12 -13.89 11.25 26.79
CA ILE A 12 -14.28 10.11 25.99
C ILE A 12 -12.96 9.51 25.55
N ASP A 13 -12.72 8.28 26.00
CA ASP A 13 -11.52 7.56 25.65
C ASP A 13 -11.52 7.37 24.13
N VAL A 14 -10.76 8.20 23.43
CA VAL A 14 -10.67 8.21 21.97
C VAL A 14 -10.19 6.86 21.46
N GLY A 15 -9.38 6.14 22.26
CA GLY A 15 -8.97 4.77 21.97
C GLY A 15 -10.17 3.84 21.87
N SER A 16 -11.12 3.93 22.81
CA SER A 16 -12.35 3.15 22.76
C SER A 16 -13.20 3.44 21.52
N ILE A 17 -13.28 4.70 21.07
CA ILE A 17 -13.99 5.06 19.82
C ILE A 17 -13.32 4.39 18.63
N TYR A 18 -11.99 4.48 18.54
CA TYR A 18 -11.24 3.87 17.44
C TYR A 18 -11.46 2.35 17.40
N VAL A 19 -11.30 1.66 18.53
CA VAL A 19 -11.48 0.20 18.61
C VAL A 19 -12.90 -0.21 18.23
N ASN A 20 -13.91 0.54 18.67
CA ASN A 20 -15.31 0.28 18.29
C ASN A 20 -15.53 0.44 16.77
N LEU A 21 -14.98 1.49 16.16
CA LEU A 21 -15.09 1.71 14.71
C LEU A 21 -14.38 0.60 13.91
N MET A 22 -13.20 0.17 14.34
CA MET A 22 -12.49 -0.97 13.74
C MET A 22 -13.32 -2.26 13.84
N HIS A 23 -13.92 -2.53 15.01
CA HIS A 23 -14.77 -3.70 15.19
C HIS A 23 -16.02 -3.67 14.32
N ILE A 24 -16.67 -2.50 14.20
CA ILE A 24 -17.81 -2.30 13.29
C ILE A 24 -17.36 -2.60 11.86
N ALA A 25 -16.21 -2.07 11.42
CA ALA A 25 -15.71 -2.30 10.07
C ALA A 25 -15.51 -3.79 9.77
N GLU A 26 -14.92 -4.55 10.70
CA GLU A 26 -14.77 -6.01 10.55
C GLU A 26 -16.11 -6.74 10.49
N ILE A 27 -17.08 -6.39 11.34
CA ILE A 27 -18.43 -6.97 11.27
C ILE A 27 -19.03 -6.71 9.89
N MET A 28 -18.97 -5.47 9.39
CA MET A 28 -19.51 -5.14 8.07
C MET A 28 -18.83 -5.92 6.94
N LYS A 29 -17.51 -6.16 7.01
CA LYS A 29 -16.81 -7.05 6.07
C LYS A 29 -17.37 -8.47 6.11
N THR A 30 -17.60 -9.04 7.31
CA THR A 30 -18.16 -10.40 7.42
C THR A 30 -19.58 -10.50 6.86
N LEU A 31 -20.34 -9.40 6.88
CA LEU A 31 -21.68 -9.32 6.31
C LEU A 31 -21.68 -8.99 4.80
N ASN A 32 -20.51 -8.79 4.19
CA ASN A 32 -20.33 -8.29 2.81
C ASN A 32 -20.89 -6.88 2.58
N GLU A 33 -21.02 -6.08 3.65
CA GLU A 33 -21.39 -4.66 3.62
C GLU A 33 -20.11 -3.82 3.45
N TRP A 34 -19.49 -3.94 2.27
CA TRP A 34 -18.15 -3.39 2.02
C TRP A 34 -18.11 -1.85 2.02
N GLU A 35 -19.21 -1.17 1.69
CA GLU A 35 -19.26 0.28 1.71
C GLU A 35 -19.24 0.81 3.15
N GLU A 36 -20.08 0.24 4.00
CA GLU A 36 -20.20 0.54 5.43
C GLU A 36 -18.90 0.19 6.17
N ALA A 37 -18.25 -0.92 5.81
CA ALA A 37 -16.92 -1.26 6.29
C ALA A 37 -15.89 -0.19 5.94
N GLY A 38 -15.87 0.25 4.67
CA GLY A 38 -14.97 1.30 4.20
C GLY A 38 -15.19 2.63 4.91
N ASP A 39 -16.45 3.01 5.16
CA ASP A 39 -16.83 4.23 5.88
C ASP A 39 -16.44 4.15 7.38
N ALA A 40 -16.57 2.97 8.00
CA ALA A 40 -16.17 2.74 9.39
C ALA A 40 -14.65 2.85 9.57
N TYR A 41 -13.84 2.21 8.71
CA TYR A 41 -12.38 2.39 8.73
C TYR A 41 -11.99 3.84 8.46
N PHE A 42 -12.62 4.51 7.48
CA PHE A 42 -12.33 5.91 7.19
C PHE A 42 -12.56 6.79 8.42
N SER A 43 -13.68 6.55 9.14
CA SER A 43 -14.02 7.26 10.36
C SER A 43 -13.03 6.99 11.49
N ALA A 44 -12.56 5.74 11.61
CA ALA A 44 -11.51 5.37 12.56
C ALA A 44 -10.21 6.13 12.27
N ALA A 45 -9.78 6.17 11.00
CA ALA A 45 -8.58 6.89 10.58
C ALA A 45 -8.68 8.41 10.85
N VAL A 46 -9.82 9.03 10.52
CA VAL A 46 -10.08 10.45 10.83
C VAL A 46 -10.00 10.73 12.34
N THR A 47 -10.45 9.78 13.17
CA THR A 47 -10.36 9.90 14.63
C THR A 47 -8.91 9.89 15.10
N VAL A 48 -8.09 8.98 14.55
CA VAL A 48 -6.65 8.92 14.83
C VAL A 48 -5.95 10.22 14.44
N ASP A 49 -6.18 10.71 13.22
CA ASP A 49 -5.57 11.96 12.71
C ASP A 49 -5.95 13.18 13.55
N ARG A 50 -7.25 13.33 13.86
CA ARG A 50 -7.76 14.46 14.64
C ARG A 50 -7.17 14.52 16.04
N HIS A 51 -6.99 13.36 16.67
CA HIS A 51 -6.56 13.26 18.06
C HIS A 51 -5.05 12.95 18.21
N LYS A 52 -4.33 12.76 17.10
CA LYS A 52 -2.88 12.48 17.05
C LYS A 52 -2.48 11.32 17.97
N ILE A 53 -3.16 10.18 17.84
CA ILE A 53 -2.91 9.01 18.70
C ILE A 53 -1.56 8.37 18.33
N PRO A 54 -0.53 8.42 19.19
CA PRO A 54 0.87 8.19 18.77
C PRO A 54 1.24 6.73 18.45
N TYR A 55 0.37 5.77 18.77
CA TYR A 55 0.61 4.33 18.57
C TYR A 55 -0.30 3.70 17.50
N ILE A 56 -1.17 4.49 16.87
CA ILE A 56 -2.07 4.02 15.82
C ILE A 56 -1.68 4.69 14.51
N SER A 57 -1.47 3.90 13.47
CA SER A 57 -1.19 4.43 12.14
C SER A 57 -2.51 4.82 11.45
N GLY A 58 -2.73 6.14 11.31
CA GLY A 58 -3.82 6.69 10.51
C GLY A 58 -3.73 6.23 9.05
N ILE A 59 -2.52 6.20 8.49
CA ILE A 59 -2.23 5.71 7.14
C ILE A 59 -2.73 4.28 6.93
N LYS A 60 -2.30 3.31 7.78
CA LYS A 60 -2.76 1.92 7.68
C LYS A 60 -4.28 1.79 7.78
N THR A 61 -4.90 2.63 8.60
CA THR A 61 -6.37 2.61 8.75
C THR A 61 -7.07 3.17 7.51
N TYR A 62 -6.51 4.19 6.83
CA TYR A 62 -7.01 4.64 5.53
C TYR A 62 -6.81 3.60 4.42
N GLU A 63 -5.71 2.84 4.44
CA GLU A 63 -5.46 1.76 3.48
C GLU A 63 -6.51 0.64 3.58
N LEU A 64 -6.93 0.28 4.79
CA LEU A 64 -8.05 -0.66 4.99
C LEU A 64 -9.37 -0.13 4.41
N SER A 65 -9.63 1.18 4.55
CA SER A 65 -10.79 1.83 3.93
C SER A 65 -10.72 1.78 2.40
N ILE A 66 -9.53 2.03 1.84
CA ILE A 66 -9.26 1.94 0.40
C ILE A 66 -9.56 0.53 -0.12
N GLU A 67 -9.08 -0.52 0.56
CA GLU A 67 -9.30 -1.91 0.17
C GLU A 67 -10.79 -2.22 0.05
N CYS A 68 -11.59 -1.82 1.06
CA CYS A 68 -13.04 -1.98 1.04
C CYS A 68 -13.69 -1.26 -0.15
N PHE A 69 -13.35 0.00 -0.39
CA PHE A 69 -13.94 0.77 -1.49
C PHE A 69 -13.51 0.29 -2.87
N LEU A 70 -12.26 -0.15 -3.04
CA LEU A 70 -11.76 -0.74 -4.29
C LEU A 70 -12.55 -2.00 -4.66
N ARG A 71 -12.89 -2.84 -3.68
CA ARG A 71 -13.64 -4.09 -3.90
C ARG A 71 -15.01 -3.87 -4.53
N ILE A 72 -15.68 -2.77 -4.18
CA ILE A 72 -16.98 -2.38 -4.74
C ILE A 72 -16.88 -1.26 -5.79
N ARG A 73 -15.66 -0.87 -6.18
CA ARG A 73 -15.38 0.23 -7.12
C ARG A 73 -16.06 1.55 -6.72
N SER A 74 -16.12 1.84 -5.42
CA SER A 74 -16.70 3.09 -4.90
C SER A 74 -15.71 4.25 -5.03
N THR A 75 -16.16 5.37 -5.61
CA THR A 75 -15.36 6.59 -5.75
C THR A 75 -15.01 7.25 -4.41
N LYS A 76 -15.62 6.81 -3.30
CA LYS A 76 -15.21 7.19 -1.93
C LYS A 76 -13.73 6.87 -1.66
N ALA A 77 -13.14 5.89 -2.35
CA ALA A 77 -11.71 5.57 -2.29
C ALA A 77 -10.83 6.80 -2.55
N TYR A 78 -11.25 7.73 -3.40
CA TYR A 78 -10.47 8.93 -3.76
C TYR A 78 -10.18 9.81 -2.55
N ARG A 79 -11.13 9.90 -1.62
CA ARG A 79 -10.95 10.67 -0.38
C ARG A 79 -9.91 10.01 0.53
N SER A 80 -9.93 8.68 0.62
CA SER A 80 -8.95 7.92 1.38
C SER A 80 -7.55 8.00 0.74
N PHE A 81 -7.44 7.94 -0.60
CA PHE A 81 -6.19 8.15 -1.33
C PHE A 81 -5.53 9.49 -0.96
N GLN A 82 -6.31 10.58 -1.06
CA GLN A 82 -5.83 11.91 -0.71
C GLN A 82 -5.36 11.98 0.74
N LYS A 83 -6.09 11.35 1.67
CA LYS A 83 -5.72 11.32 3.09
C LYS A 83 -4.43 10.56 3.38
N VAL A 84 -4.17 9.45 2.68
CA VAL A 84 -2.88 8.76 2.78
C VAL A 84 -1.75 9.67 2.31
N ILE A 85 -1.89 10.30 1.15
CA ILE A 85 -0.87 11.22 0.62
C ILE A 85 -0.65 12.41 1.55
N ASP A 86 -1.72 13.03 2.06
CA ASP A 86 -1.61 14.17 2.98
C ASP A 86 -0.87 13.80 4.27
N ASN A 87 -1.10 12.60 4.81
CA ASN A 87 -0.39 12.12 6.01
C ASN A 87 1.11 11.91 5.75
N TYR A 88 1.49 11.30 4.61
CA TYR A 88 2.91 11.19 4.24
C TYR A 88 3.58 12.56 4.07
N LEU A 89 2.89 13.53 3.46
CA LEU A 89 3.41 14.90 3.33
C LEU A 89 3.58 15.57 4.70
N GLN A 90 2.65 15.37 5.64
CA GLN A 90 2.77 15.89 7.00
C GLN A 90 3.94 15.28 7.78
N GLU A 91 4.26 14.01 7.52
CA GLU A 91 5.42 13.31 8.08
C GLU A 91 6.74 13.61 7.34
N ASN A 92 6.71 14.51 6.33
CA ASN A 92 7.84 14.83 5.47
C ASN A 92 8.42 13.61 4.71
N LYS A 93 7.59 12.60 4.46
CA LYS A 93 7.89 11.38 3.69
C LYS A 93 7.53 11.58 2.22
N ILE A 94 8.31 12.43 1.56
CA ILE A 94 7.97 12.96 0.23
C ILE A 94 7.99 11.87 -0.84
N LEU A 95 8.95 10.94 -0.79
CA LEU A 95 9.07 9.88 -1.78
C LEU A 95 7.90 8.88 -1.70
N GLU A 96 7.46 8.53 -0.49
CA GLU A 96 6.25 7.72 -0.29
C GLU A 96 4.99 8.45 -0.77
N ALA A 97 4.86 9.75 -0.49
CA ALA A 97 3.75 10.55 -1.00
C ALA A 97 3.71 10.55 -2.54
N ILE A 98 4.86 10.69 -3.21
CA ILE A 98 4.99 10.59 -4.66
C ILE A 98 4.60 9.20 -5.16
N GLN A 99 5.12 8.14 -4.52
CA GLN A 99 4.81 6.76 -4.90
C GLN A 99 3.30 6.50 -4.83
N HIS A 100 2.65 6.88 -3.72
CA HIS A 100 1.20 6.71 -3.56
C HIS A 100 0.39 7.54 -4.55
N CYS A 101 0.83 8.75 -4.94
CA CYS A 101 0.21 9.48 -6.04
C CYS A 101 0.22 8.64 -7.33
N ILE A 102 1.34 7.99 -7.66
CA ILE A 102 1.43 7.19 -8.89
C ILE A 102 0.60 5.92 -8.79
N ASP A 103 0.69 5.18 -7.69
CA ASP A 103 -0.06 3.93 -7.52
C ASP A 103 -1.59 4.19 -7.51
N TYR A 104 -2.04 5.25 -6.83
CA TYR A 104 -3.46 5.63 -6.85
C TYR A 104 -3.93 6.18 -8.20
N GLY A 105 -3.08 6.93 -8.91
CA GLY A 105 -3.36 7.32 -10.29
C GLY A 105 -3.56 6.11 -11.20
N TYR A 106 -2.72 5.08 -11.06
CA TYR A 106 -2.84 3.83 -11.82
C TYR A 106 -4.14 3.08 -11.48
N LEU A 107 -4.49 2.98 -10.20
CA LEU A 107 -5.75 2.38 -9.76
C LEU A 107 -6.97 3.15 -10.30
N CYS A 108 -6.97 4.49 -10.28
CA CYS A 108 -8.00 5.32 -10.92
C CYS A 108 -8.17 4.96 -12.40
N LYS A 109 -7.07 4.83 -13.15
CA LYS A 109 -7.11 4.45 -14.57
C LYS A 109 -7.63 3.04 -14.81
N LYS A 110 -7.19 2.05 -14.01
CA LYS A 110 -7.44 0.62 -14.28
C LYS A 110 -8.70 0.06 -13.63
N VAL A 111 -9.01 0.47 -12.39
CA VAL A 111 -10.14 -0.07 -11.62
C VAL A 111 -11.41 0.74 -11.83
N PHE A 112 -11.28 2.07 -11.84
CA PHE A 112 -12.40 3.00 -11.95
C PHE A 112 -12.64 3.50 -13.38
N GLU A 113 -11.70 3.23 -14.30
CA GLU A 113 -11.68 3.75 -15.68
C GLU A 113 -11.71 5.30 -15.73
N ASP A 114 -11.29 5.95 -14.64
CA ASP A 114 -11.34 7.39 -14.45
C ASP A 114 -10.00 8.03 -14.84
N ARG A 115 -9.90 8.35 -16.13
CA ARG A 115 -8.69 8.97 -16.70
C ARG A 115 -8.42 10.36 -16.14
N TYR A 116 -9.47 11.13 -15.80
CA TYR A 116 -9.31 12.48 -15.28
C TYR A 116 -8.69 12.42 -13.88
N LYS A 117 -9.23 11.57 -13.01
CA LYS A 117 -8.68 11.42 -11.66
C LYS A 117 -7.29 10.79 -11.66
N SER A 118 -7.05 9.85 -12.57
CA SER A 118 -5.71 9.30 -12.80
C SER A 118 -4.69 10.39 -13.12
N GLU A 119 -5.02 11.30 -14.05
CA GLU A 119 -4.11 12.37 -14.46
C GLU A 119 -3.88 13.37 -13.32
N GLU A 120 -4.91 13.71 -12.54
CA GLU A 120 -4.80 14.58 -11.37
C GLU A 120 -3.74 14.05 -10.38
N PHE A 121 -3.76 12.75 -10.08
CA PHE A 121 -2.77 12.14 -9.19
C PHE A 121 -1.36 12.08 -9.81
N TYR A 122 -1.23 11.78 -11.10
CA TYR A 122 0.08 11.81 -11.78
C TYR A 122 0.68 13.21 -11.81
N GLN A 123 -0.12 14.23 -12.12
CA GLN A 123 0.31 15.61 -12.10
C GLN A 123 0.78 16.02 -10.69
N LYS A 124 0.03 15.65 -9.64
CA LYS A 124 0.44 15.90 -8.25
C LYS A 124 1.77 15.25 -7.92
N ALA A 125 2.05 14.04 -8.40
CA ALA A 125 3.34 13.38 -8.21
C ALA A 125 4.49 14.17 -8.87
N ASP A 126 4.28 14.66 -10.10
CA ASP A 126 5.28 15.43 -10.82
C ASP A 126 5.51 16.82 -10.18
N GLU A 127 4.44 17.47 -9.69
CA GLU A 127 4.52 18.71 -8.92
C GLU A 127 5.35 18.53 -7.65
N LEU A 128 5.14 17.43 -6.90
CA LEU A 128 5.94 17.10 -5.72
C LEU A 128 7.41 16.87 -6.07
N ARG A 129 7.71 16.16 -7.17
CA ARG A 129 9.09 15.97 -7.64
C ARG A 129 9.77 17.30 -7.93
N ILE A 130 9.10 18.17 -8.69
CA ILE A 130 9.63 19.49 -9.06
C ILE A 130 9.86 20.33 -7.79
N HIS A 131 8.88 20.38 -6.89
CA HIS A 131 8.95 21.17 -5.67
C HIS A 131 10.12 20.76 -4.77
N HIS A 132 10.42 19.47 -4.70
CA HIS A 132 11.48 18.92 -3.86
C HIS A 132 12.79 18.61 -4.62
N ASN A 133 12.92 19.02 -5.88
CA ASN A 133 14.07 18.75 -6.74
C ASN A 133 14.45 17.27 -6.84
N ILE A 134 13.45 16.38 -6.89
CA ILE A 134 13.66 14.93 -7.01
C ILE A 134 13.73 14.58 -8.49
N PRO A 135 14.91 14.21 -9.03
CA PRO A 135 15.03 13.84 -10.42
C PRO A 135 14.32 12.52 -10.69
N HIS A 136 13.71 12.40 -11.86
CA HIS A 136 13.13 11.15 -12.32
C HIS A 136 13.50 10.90 -13.78
N THR A 137 13.97 9.69 -14.06
CA THR A 137 14.16 9.16 -15.42
C THR A 137 13.42 7.85 -15.50
N CYS A 138 12.55 7.70 -16.51
CA CYS A 138 11.87 6.43 -16.72
C CYS A 138 12.87 5.36 -17.15
N ALA A 139 12.95 4.24 -16.44
CA ALA A 139 13.76 3.10 -16.84
C ALA A 139 13.30 2.55 -18.20
N ILE A 140 12.00 2.26 -18.32
CA ILE A 140 11.33 1.91 -19.58
C ILE A 140 9.95 2.57 -19.60
N THR A 141 9.48 2.99 -20.78
CA THR A 141 8.13 3.56 -20.96
C THR A 141 7.16 2.58 -21.62
N GLU A 142 7.69 1.55 -22.26
CA GLU A 142 6.92 0.50 -22.93
C GLU A 142 7.49 -0.86 -22.58
N PHE A 143 6.60 -1.79 -22.23
CA PHE A 143 6.95 -3.18 -22.01
C PHE A 143 6.76 -3.97 -23.29
N ASP A 144 7.85 -4.55 -23.78
CA ASP A 144 7.88 -5.47 -24.92
C ASP A 144 8.34 -6.85 -24.45
N ARG A 145 7.41 -7.80 -24.46
CA ARG A 145 7.64 -9.19 -24.05
C ARG A 145 8.69 -9.88 -24.93
N ASN A 146 8.76 -9.56 -26.22
CA ASN A 146 9.67 -10.23 -27.15
C ASN A 146 11.13 -9.85 -26.92
N LYS A 147 11.39 -8.67 -26.35
CA LYS A 147 12.73 -8.22 -25.97
C LYS A 147 13.22 -8.83 -24.65
N ARG A 148 12.32 -9.38 -23.83
CA ARG A 148 12.58 -9.87 -22.48
C ARG A 148 12.31 -11.36 -22.37
N LYS A 149 12.94 -12.15 -23.23
CA LYS A 149 12.80 -13.62 -23.21
C LYS A 149 13.55 -14.28 -22.06
N VAL A 150 14.51 -13.59 -21.47
CA VAL A 150 15.37 -14.08 -20.38
C VAL A 150 14.98 -13.34 -19.11
N LEU A 151 14.80 -14.10 -18.02
CA LEU A 151 14.42 -13.57 -16.70
C LEU A 151 15.40 -12.50 -16.23
N ASP A 152 16.70 -12.71 -16.43
CA ASP A 152 17.76 -11.77 -16.03
C ASP A 152 17.55 -10.37 -16.62
N ASN A 153 17.26 -10.27 -17.92
CA ASN A 153 16.97 -8.97 -18.55
C ASN A 153 15.73 -8.29 -17.97
N ALA A 154 14.71 -9.07 -17.57
CA ALA A 154 13.51 -8.53 -16.96
C ALA A 154 13.78 -8.03 -15.53
N LEU A 155 14.62 -8.75 -14.77
CA LEU A 155 15.04 -8.35 -13.43
C LEU A 155 15.93 -7.11 -13.47
N ASP A 156 16.84 -7.00 -14.44
CA ASP A 156 17.67 -5.80 -14.64
C ASP A 156 16.79 -4.57 -14.92
N ASP A 157 15.84 -4.70 -15.85
CA ASP A 157 14.86 -3.62 -16.14
C ASP A 157 14.01 -3.28 -14.91
N TRP A 158 13.66 -4.28 -14.09
CA TRP A 158 12.85 -4.10 -12.89
C TRP A 158 13.64 -3.37 -11.80
N GLN A 159 14.90 -3.74 -11.57
CA GLN A 159 15.78 -3.07 -10.60
C GLN A 159 16.00 -1.60 -10.94
N ASN A 160 16.05 -1.24 -12.23
CA ASN A 160 16.17 0.15 -12.67
C ASN A 160 14.99 1.06 -12.26
N PHE A 161 13.86 0.50 -11.81
CA PHE A 161 12.76 1.28 -11.26
C PHE A 161 12.93 1.65 -9.79
N PHE A 162 13.94 1.12 -9.09
CA PHE A 162 14.12 1.37 -7.67
C PHE A 162 15.30 2.31 -7.44
N VAL A 163 15.10 3.26 -6.54
CA VAL A 163 16.15 4.17 -6.08
C VAL A 163 16.38 3.90 -4.61
N ASN A 164 17.63 3.73 -4.21
CA ASN A 164 17.98 3.54 -2.80
C ASN A 164 17.94 4.89 -2.10
N GLU A 165 17.10 5.01 -1.07
CA GLU A 165 17.13 6.15 -0.15
C GLU A 165 18.01 5.83 1.05
N GLN A 166 19.01 6.69 1.31
CA GLN A 166 19.84 6.58 2.51
C GLN A 166 19.13 7.22 3.70
N HIS A 167 18.64 6.41 4.63
CA HIS A 167 18.07 6.89 5.90
C HIS A 167 19.10 6.81 7.02
N GLY A 168 19.90 7.87 7.19
CA GLY A 168 20.90 7.95 8.25
C GLY A 168 22.00 6.88 8.13
N ALA A 169 22.35 6.23 9.25
CA ALA A 169 23.49 5.31 9.33
C ALA A 169 23.18 3.85 8.94
N CYS A 170 21.90 3.47 8.84
CA CYS A 170 21.51 2.08 8.58
C CYS A 170 20.14 2.03 7.92
N THR A 171 20.07 1.23 6.86
CA THR A 171 18.92 0.87 6.02
C THR A 171 18.75 1.74 4.77
N GLU A 172 19.19 1.17 3.64
CA GLU A 172 18.77 1.60 2.31
C GLU A 172 17.38 1.04 2.07
N ARG A 173 16.38 1.90 1.89
CA ARG A 173 15.06 1.49 1.42
C ARG A 173 15.01 1.72 -0.09
N ALA A 174 14.74 0.66 -0.84
CA ALA A 174 14.47 0.77 -2.27
C ALA A 174 13.08 1.37 -2.47
N ILE A 175 13.00 2.59 -3.00
CA ILE A 175 11.73 3.25 -3.31
C ILE A 175 11.46 3.17 -4.82
N LYS A 176 10.23 2.82 -5.16
CA LYS A 176 9.74 2.71 -6.55
C LYS A 176 9.69 4.09 -7.21
N SER A 177 10.63 4.37 -8.12
CA SER A 177 10.70 5.56 -8.96
C SER A 177 9.97 5.34 -10.29
N VAL A 178 8.63 5.35 -10.25
CA VAL A 178 7.75 5.31 -11.43
C VAL A 178 7.02 6.64 -11.62
N CYS A 179 6.58 6.97 -12.83
CA CYS A 179 5.68 8.10 -13.11
C CYS A 179 4.48 7.66 -13.96
N GLY A 180 3.55 8.58 -14.24
CA GLY A 180 2.36 8.29 -15.04
C GLY A 180 2.66 7.74 -16.44
N LYS A 181 3.86 8.01 -16.99
CA LYS A 181 4.30 7.51 -18.31
C LYS A 181 4.86 6.09 -18.28
N CYS A 182 5.50 5.68 -17.18
CA CYS A 182 6.18 4.38 -17.10
C CYS A 182 5.53 3.38 -16.15
N VAL A 183 4.54 3.80 -15.34
CA VAL A 183 3.85 2.90 -14.40
C VAL A 183 3.21 1.71 -15.11
N GLU A 184 2.63 1.90 -16.29
CA GLU A 184 2.03 0.79 -17.05
C GLU A 184 3.09 -0.21 -17.55
N ALA A 185 4.25 0.27 -17.97
CA ALA A 185 5.37 -0.60 -18.35
C ALA A 185 5.92 -1.37 -17.15
N PHE A 186 6.03 -0.70 -15.99
CA PHE A 186 6.42 -1.33 -14.73
C PHE A 186 5.45 -2.46 -14.33
N GLU A 187 4.14 -2.19 -14.30
CA GLU A 187 3.16 -3.19 -13.88
C GLU A 187 3.11 -4.39 -14.83
N ASN A 188 3.25 -4.15 -16.15
CA ASN A 188 3.36 -5.22 -17.14
C ASN A 188 4.65 -6.05 -16.97
N LEU A 189 5.78 -5.40 -16.65
CA LEU A 189 7.04 -6.06 -16.35
C LEU A 189 6.92 -6.91 -15.08
N ASN A 190 6.32 -6.36 -14.02
CA ASN A 190 6.10 -7.06 -12.76
C ASN A 190 5.23 -8.30 -12.94
N ALA A 191 4.10 -8.16 -13.64
CA ALA A 191 3.23 -9.29 -13.97
C ALA A 191 3.94 -10.38 -14.79
N PHE A 192 4.82 -9.98 -15.72
CA PHE A 192 5.61 -10.92 -16.51
C PHE A 192 6.61 -11.69 -15.65
N ILE A 193 7.33 -11.01 -14.75
CA ILE A 193 8.28 -11.63 -13.81
C ILE A 193 7.55 -12.64 -12.91
N ILE A 194 6.41 -12.27 -12.34
CA ILE A 194 5.58 -13.18 -11.51
C ILE A 194 5.15 -14.42 -12.32
N ALA A 195 4.75 -14.24 -13.58
CA ALA A 195 4.34 -15.35 -14.44
C ALA A 195 5.51 -16.31 -14.74
N LEU A 196 6.73 -15.79 -14.93
CA LEU A 196 7.93 -16.62 -15.11
C LEU A 196 8.23 -17.45 -13.85
N PHE A 197 8.20 -16.83 -12.67
CA PHE A 197 8.43 -17.55 -11.42
C PHE A 197 7.36 -18.62 -11.16
N SER A 198 6.10 -18.34 -11.49
CA SER A 198 5.01 -19.31 -11.34
C SER A 198 5.21 -20.56 -12.22
N PHE A 199 5.80 -20.40 -13.40
CA PHE A 199 6.12 -21.52 -14.30
C PHE A 199 7.29 -22.36 -13.77
N ASP A 200 8.33 -21.71 -13.24
CA ASP A 200 9.49 -22.40 -12.66
C ASP A 200 9.11 -23.23 -11.43
N VAL A 201 8.24 -22.70 -10.55
CA VAL A 201 7.75 -23.48 -9.41
C VAL A 201 6.93 -24.67 -9.86
N ALA A 202 6.00 -24.48 -10.80
CA ALA A 202 5.17 -25.58 -11.30
C ALA A 202 5.99 -26.71 -11.93
N THR A 203 7.15 -26.40 -12.52
CA THR A 203 8.06 -27.40 -13.09
C THR A 203 9.02 -28.03 -12.07
N LYS A 204 9.30 -27.35 -10.96
CA LYS A 204 10.22 -27.79 -9.89
C LYS A 204 9.55 -28.28 -8.60
N ALA A 205 8.22 -28.23 -8.50
CA ALA A 205 7.40 -28.53 -7.30
C ALA A 205 7.50 -29.98 -6.73
N ASN A 206 8.57 -30.71 -7.00
CA ASN A 206 8.92 -31.93 -6.29
C ASN A 206 9.63 -31.65 -4.95
N ASP A 207 9.98 -30.39 -4.64
CA ASP A 207 10.66 -30.01 -3.38
C ASP A 207 9.94 -28.87 -2.63
N TRP A 208 9.76 -29.02 -1.32
CA TRP A 208 8.94 -28.16 -0.47
C TRP A 208 9.64 -26.85 -0.08
N ASP A 209 10.98 -26.84 -0.09
CA ASP A 209 11.78 -25.64 0.21
C ASP A 209 11.78 -24.62 -0.94
N ASP A 210 11.65 -25.08 -2.19
CA ASP A 210 11.51 -24.21 -3.38
C ASP A 210 10.18 -23.43 -3.38
N MET A 211 9.11 -24.03 -2.83
CA MET A 211 7.81 -23.36 -2.70
C MET A 211 7.84 -22.18 -1.71
N LYS A 212 8.63 -22.29 -0.63
CA LYS A 212 8.77 -21.21 0.36
C LYS A 212 9.55 -20.01 -0.19
N GLN A 213 10.64 -20.25 -0.93
CA GLN A 213 11.40 -19.16 -1.54
C GLN A 213 10.57 -18.40 -2.58
N SER A 214 9.75 -19.10 -3.37
CA SER A 214 8.84 -18.44 -4.31
C SER A 214 7.74 -17.61 -3.65
N ALA A 215 7.14 -18.12 -2.57
CA ALA A 215 6.16 -17.36 -1.78
C ALA A 215 6.78 -16.09 -1.18
N MET A 216 8.02 -16.19 -0.68
CA MET A 216 8.77 -15.07 -0.12
C MET A 216 9.10 -14.01 -1.19
N LEU A 217 9.46 -14.43 -2.40
CA LEU A 217 9.72 -13.52 -3.52
C LEU A 217 8.44 -12.82 -4.01
N THR A 218 7.30 -13.52 -4.01
CA THR A 218 6.01 -12.95 -4.42
C THR A 218 5.55 -11.86 -3.46
N VAL A 219 5.77 -12.06 -2.15
CA VAL A 219 5.53 -11.04 -1.13
C VAL A 219 6.49 -9.86 -1.31
N TYR A 220 7.76 -10.12 -1.58
CA TYR A 220 8.76 -9.08 -1.85
C TYR A 220 8.42 -8.22 -3.08
N LEU A 221 7.95 -8.83 -4.17
CA LEU A 221 7.56 -8.13 -5.39
C LEU A 221 6.26 -7.31 -5.24
N ASN A 222 5.36 -7.72 -4.34
CA ASN A 222 4.08 -7.03 -4.13
C ASN A 222 4.15 -5.90 -3.11
N ASP A 223 4.89 -6.09 -2.01
CA ASP A 223 4.90 -5.14 -0.89
C ASP A 223 6.12 -4.21 -0.88
N GLY A 224 7.16 -4.49 -1.68
CA GLY A 224 8.39 -3.69 -1.75
C GLY A 224 9.09 -3.46 -0.41
N CYS A 225 8.69 -4.19 0.64
CA CYS A 225 9.15 -4.01 2.01
C CYS A 225 9.15 -5.38 2.72
N MET A 226 10.29 -5.74 3.32
CA MET A 226 10.47 -7.00 4.05
C MET A 226 9.71 -7.06 5.39
N GLU A 227 8.99 -6.00 5.78
CA GLU A 227 8.50 -5.78 7.15
C GLU A 227 7.15 -6.44 7.47
N THR A 228 6.41 -6.98 6.49
CA THR A 228 5.02 -7.44 6.72
C THR A 228 4.90 -8.83 7.36
N TYR A 229 5.97 -9.63 7.42
CA TYR A 229 5.86 -11.03 7.91
C TYR A 229 6.01 -11.20 9.43
N GLU A 230 6.71 -10.32 10.13
CA GLU A 230 6.89 -10.47 11.59
C GLU A 230 5.65 -10.03 12.40
N ALA A 231 4.72 -9.27 11.80
CA ALA A 231 3.57 -8.72 12.52
C ALA A 231 2.37 -9.67 12.66
N PHE A 232 2.32 -10.80 11.93
CA PHE A 232 1.13 -11.66 11.89
C PHE A 232 1.22 -12.96 12.66
N GLY A 233 2.31 -13.29 13.35
CA GLY A 233 2.31 -14.25 14.47
C GLY A 233 1.51 -15.56 14.30
N LEU A 234 1.35 -16.08 13.07
CA LEU A 234 0.59 -17.30 12.80
C LEU A 234 1.56 -18.49 12.91
N HIS A 235 1.98 -18.78 14.14
CA HIS A 235 2.48 -20.11 14.49
C HIS A 235 1.30 -21.07 14.67
N SER A 236 0.73 -21.54 13.58
CA SER A 236 -0.01 -22.80 13.59
C SER A 236 0.96 -23.93 13.23
N GLN A 237 1.51 -24.59 14.26
CA GLN A 237 2.11 -25.91 14.07
C GLN A 237 1.02 -26.87 13.58
N PRO A 238 1.30 -27.75 12.59
CA PRO A 238 0.37 -28.80 12.24
C PRO A 238 0.20 -29.74 13.44
N ALA A 239 -1.05 -29.97 13.84
CA ALA A 239 -1.39 -30.98 14.83
C ALA A 239 -0.84 -32.33 14.36
N SER A 240 0.07 -32.91 15.13
CA SER A 240 0.48 -34.30 14.98
C SER A 240 -0.75 -35.18 15.21
N ILE A 241 -1.20 -35.83 14.14
CA ILE A 241 -2.14 -36.95 14.25
C ILE A 241 -1.30 -38.16 14.62
N ASP A 242 -1.23 -38.47 15.90
CA ASP A 242 -0.71 -39.75 16.39
C ASP A 242 -1.66 -40.87 15.94
N LYS A 243 -1.07 -41.93 15.36
CA LYS A 243 -1.72 -43.21 15.07
C LYS A 243 -1.30 -44.24 16.11
#